data_AF-A0AAP8H374-F1
#
_entry.id   AF-A0AAP8H374-F1
#
_cell.length_a   1.000
_cell.length_b   1.000
_cell.length_c   1.000
_cell.angle_alpha   90.00
_cell.angle_beta   90.00
_cell.angle_gamma   90.00
#
_symmetry.space_group_name_H-M   'P 1'
#
loop_
_entity.id
_entity.type
_entity.pdbx_description
1 polymer ?
#
loop_
_entity_poly.entity_id
_entity_poly.type
_entity_poly.pdbx_seq_one_letter_code
_entity_poly.pdbx_strand_id
1 'polypeptide(L)'
;MYYDKRESYPILDVFYYNSIKIVTFLIDWYRKEKKYKTTQIEEFHLPNVPSTEHSYFVKYEITSWLQSISPLPLERRNVLLLRDYYGFSYKEIAEMTGLSLAKVKIELHRGRKETKSIKE
;
A
#
# COMPACT_ATOMS: atom_id res chain seq x y z
N MET A 1 -43.15 -7.48 -17.94
CA MET A 1 -43.01 -8.60 -16.97
C MET A 1 -41.86 -8.23 -16.06
N TYR A 2 -42.17 -7.76 -14.86
CA TYR A 2 -41.17 -7.37 -13.86
C TYR A 2 -40.51 -8.64 -13.31
N TYR A 3 -39.19 -8.74 -13.45
CA TYR A 3 -38.38 -9.66 -12.66
C TYR A 3 -37.41 -8.84 -11.81
N ASP A 4 -37.84 -8.62 -10.57
CA ASP A 4 -37.01 -8.29 -9.43
C ASP A 4 -36.18 -9.54 -9.05
N LYS A 5 -34.85 -9.41 -9.05
CA LYS A 5 -33.95 -10.28 -8.28
C LYS A 5 -32.75 -9.49 -7.80
N ARG A 6 -32.97 -8.77 -6.70
CA ARG A 6 -31.95 -8.57 -5.67
C ARG A 6 -31.58 -9.93 -5.05
N GLU A 7 -30.72 -10.71 -5.72
CA GLU A 7 -30.01 -11.84 -5.11
C GLU A 7 -28.54 -11.76 -5.59
N SER A 8 -27.73 -10.91 -4.94
CA SER A 8 -26.83 -11.28 -3.84
C SER A 8 -25.53 -11.96 -4.30
N TYR A 9 -24.62 -11.16 -4.88
CA TYR A 9 -23.17 -11.44 -4.86
C TYR A 9 -22.42 -10.34 -4.06
N PRO A 10 -22.75 -10.12 -2.77
CA PRO A 10 -22.20 -9.01 -1.98
C PRO A 10 -20.69 -9.10 -1.80
N ILE A 11 -20.12 -10.31 -1.88
CA ILE A 11 -18.69 -10.55 -1.66
C ILE A 11 -17.85 -10.07 -2.85
N LEU A 12 -18.28 -10.39 -4.08
CA LEU A 12 -17.55 -10.00 -5.30
C LEU A 12 -17.57 -8.48 -5.49
N ASP A 13 -18.68 -7.82 -5.15
CA ASP A 13 -18.81 -6.36 -5.22
C ASP A 13 -17.90 -5.68 -4.20
N VAL A 14 -17.83 -6.19 -2.96
CA VAL A 14 -16.95 -5.63 -1.92
C VAL A 14 -15.47 -5.85 -2.25
N PHE A 15 -15.07 -7.01 -2.76
CA PHE A 15 -13.67 -7.26 -3.16
C PHE A 15 -13.24 -6.38 -4.35
N TYR A 16 -14.11 -6.23 -5.35
CA TYR A 16 -13.85 -5.39 -6.51
C TYR A 16 -13.88 -3.90 -6.17
N TYR A 17 -14.84 -3.48 -5.34
CA TYR A 17 -14.93 -2.10 -4.85
C TYR A 17 -13.72 -1.72 -4.00
N ASN A 18 -13.26 -2.59 -3.10
CA ASN A 18 -12.06 -2.33 -2.30
C ASN A 18 -10.80 -2.21 -3.17
N SER A 19 -10.66 -3.04 -4.21
CA SER A 19 -9.52 -2.93 -5.13
C SER A 19 -9.56 -1.67 -6.00
N ILE A 20 -10.72 -1.28 -6.55
CA ILE A 20 -10.87 -0.01 -7.29
C ILE A 20 -10.63 1.19 -6.37
N LYS A 21 -11.18 1.16 -5.15
CA LYS A 21 -11.06 2.26 -4.18
C LYS A 21 -9.60 2.48 -3.77
N ILE A 22 -8.85 1.41 -3.53
CA ILE A 22 -7.40 1.48 -3.27
C ILE A 22 -6.67 2.12 -4.45
N VAL A 23 -6.92 1.67 -5.69
CA VAL A 23 -6.24 2.19 -6.89
C VAL A 23 -6.57 3.67 -7.13
N THR A 24 -7.84 4.06 -7.00
CA THR A 24 -8.27 5.44 -7.21
C THR A 24 -7.63 6.37 -6.18
N PHE A 25 -7.66 5.97 -4.90
CA PHE A 25 -7.04 6.73 -3.82
C PHE A 25 -5.51 6.84 -3.99
N LEU A 26 -4.83 5.78 -4.43
CA LEU A 26 -3.41 5.82 -4.76
C LEU A 26 -3.10 6.80 -5.89
N ILE A 27 -3.92 6.81 -6.94
CA ILE A 27 -3.77 7.75 -8.06
C ILE A 27 -3.98 9.19 -7.59
N ASP A 28 -4.99 9.44 -6.77
CA ASP A 28 -5.29 10.78 -6.24
C ASP A 28 -4.19 11.26 -5.30
N TRP A 29 -3.68 10.38 -4.44
CA TRP A 29 -2.50 10.64 -3.60
C TRP A 29 -1.27 10.98 -4.45
N TYR A 30 -0.97 10.19 -5.48
CA TYR A 30 0.18 10.41 -6.36
C TYR A 30 0.07 11.73 -7.15
N ARG A 31 -1.14 12.09 -7.60
CA ARG A 31 -1.42 13.38 -8.25
C ARG A 31 -1.20 14.55 -7.31
N LYS A 32 -1.58 14.39 -6.04
CA LYS A 32 -1.40 15.40 -5.00
C LYS A 32 0.08 15.61 -4.68
N GLU A 33 0.87 14.55 -4.52
CA GLU A 33 2.33 14.66 -4.32
C GLU A 33 3.05 15.42 -5.45
N LYS A 34 2.73 15.11 -6.73
CA LYS A 34 3.34 15.81 -7.87
C LYS A 34 3.02 17.31 -7.91
N LYS A 35 1.78 17.70 -7.57
CA LYS A 35 1.39 19.13 -7.53
C LYS A 35 2.18 19.93 -6.50
N TYR A 36 2.60 19.33 -5.37
CA TYR A 36 3.42 20.03 -4.37
C TYR A 36 4.89 20.19 -4.77
N LYS A 37 5.42 19.35 -5.68
CA LYS A 37 6.81 19.48 -6.18
C LYS A 37 6.98 20.53 -7.28
N THR A 38 5.94 20.85 -8.05
CA THR A 38 6.05 21.77 -9.21
C THR A 38 6.15 23.26 -8.86
N THR A 39 5.86 23.69 -7.63
CA THR A 39 5.83 25.13 -7.27
C THR A 39 7.13 25.64 -6.61
N GLN A 40 8.09 24.78 -6.31
CA GLN A 40 9.39 25.22 -5.80
C GLN A 40 10.36 25.38 -6.98
N ILE A 41 10.77 26.63 -7.25
CA ILE A 41 11.86 26.93 -8.19
C ILE A 41 13.12 26.31 -7.58
N GLU A 42 13.57 25.17 -8.11
CA GLU A 42 14.78 24.50 -7.66
C GLU A 42 16.00 25.32 -8.09
N GLU A 43 16.69 25.88 -7.10
CA GLU A 43 18.07 26.35 -7.22
C GLU A 43 18.92 25.19 -7.75
N PHE A 44 19.70 25.42 -8.82
CA PHE A 44 20.35 24.38 -9.62
C PHE A 44 21.50 23.71 -8.84
N HIS A 45 21.16 22.84 -7.89
CA HIS A 45 22.11 21.95 -7.24
C HIS A 45 22.43 20.78 -8.18
N LEU A 46 23.72 20.45 -8.30
CA LEU A 46 24.13 19.19 -8.90
C LEU A 46 23.34 18.05 -8.22
N PRO A 47 22.68 17.16 -8.97
CA PRO A 47 21.91 16.09 -8.36
C PRO A 47 22.87 15.25 -7.51
N ASN A 48 22.56 15.08 -6.23
CA ASN A 48 23.25 14.14 -5.37
C ASN A 48 22.94 12.73 -5.87
N VAL A 49 23.70 12.24 -6.85
CA VAL A 49 23.48 10.92 -7.45
C VAL A 49 24.08 9.89 -6.49
N PRO A 50 23.28 9.00 -5.89
CA PRO A 50 23.81 7.95 -5.05
C PRO A 50 24.79 7.09 -5.85
N SER A 51 25.81 6.54 -5.17
CA SER A 51 26.74 5.62 -5.82
C SER A 51 25.98 4.44 -6.43
N THR A 52 26.54 3.85 -7.49
CA THR A 52 25.94 2.70 -8.16
C THR A 52 25.69 1.57 -7.15
N GLU A 53 26.68 1.27 -6.30
CA GLU A 53 26.57 0.31 -5.20
C GLU A 53 25.43 0.62 -4.23
N HIS A 54 25.33 1.87 -3.75
CA HIS A 54 24.27 2.27 -2.84
C HIS A 54 22.88 2.09 -3.47
N SER A 55 22.73 2.45 -4.75
CA SER A 55 21.47 2.28 -5.47
C SER A 55 21.08 0.80 -5.64
N TYR A 56 22.06 -0.09 -5.84
CA TYR A 56 21.83 -1.54 -5.90
C TYR A 56 21.43 -2.09 -4.53
N PHE A 57 22.11 -1.66 -3.47
CA PHE A 57 21.82 -2.10 -2.11
C PHE A 57 20.38 -1.74 -1.70
N VAL A 58 19.96 -0.49 -1.91
CA VAL A 58 18.59 -0.04 -1.62
C VAL A 58 17.56 -0.84 -2.42
N LYS A 59 17.80 -1.06 -3.72
CA LYS A 59 16.92 -1.90 -4.55
C LYS A 59 16.84 -3.32 -4.00
N TYR A 60 17.97 -3.91 -3.62
CA TYR A 60 18.03 -5.24 -3.06
C TYR A 60 17.22 -5.34 -1.76
N GLU A 61 17.37 -4.39 -0.83
CA GLU A 61 16.61 -4.36 0.43
C GLU A 61 15.09 -4.30 0.18
N ILE A 62 14.64 -3.42 -0.72
CA ILE A 62 13.22 -3.30 -1.09
C ILE A 62 12.72 -4.61 -1.69
N THR A 63 13.46 -5.21 -2.63
CA THR A 63 13.05 -6.47 -3.27
C THR A 63 13.00 -7.63 -2.28
N SER A 64 13.98 -7.73 -1.38
CA SER A 64 14.03 -8.73 -0.32
C SER A 64 12.83 -8.59 0.63
N TRP A 65 12.50 -7.36 1.03
CA TRP A 65 11.33 -7.09 1.85
C TRP A 65 10.02 -7.46 1.12
N LEU A 66 9.85 -7.09 -0.15
CA LEU A 66 8.68 -7.46 -0.95
C LEU A 66 8.52 -8.99 -1.07
N GLN A 67 9.62 -9.72 -1.22
CA GLN A 67 9.60 -11.19 -1.23
C GLN A 67 9.15 -11.76 0.13
N SER A 68 9.61 -11.18 1.24
CA SER A 68 9.22 -11.63 2.59
C SER A 68 7.73 -11.46 2.90
N ILE A 69 7.06 -10.46 2.31
CA ILE A 69 5.62 -10.24 2.49
C ILE A 69 4.76 -10.96 1.45
N SER A 70 5.38 -11.47 0.38
CA SER A 70 4.69 -12.22 -0.69
C SER A 70 3.89 -13.43 -0.17
N PRO A 71 4.37 -14.28 0.74
CA PRO A 71 3.58 -15.42 1.23
C PRO A 71 2.40 -15.03 2.14
N LEU A 72 2.32 -13.77 2.58
CA LEU A 72 1.25 -13.33 3.48
C LEU A 72 -0.11 -13.28 2.77
N PRO A 73 -1.22 -13.48 3.49
CA PRO A 73 -2.56 -13.26 2.98
C PRO A 73 -2.71 -11.86 2.37
N LEU A 74 -3.49 -11.75 1.29
CA LEU A 74 -3.62 -10.52 0.49
C LEU A 74 -3.95 -9.29 1.34
N GLU A 75 -4.89 -9.41 2.28
CA GLU A 75 -5.28 -8.32 3.19
C GLU A 75 -4.10 -7.82 4.04
N ARG A 76 -3.35 -8.75 4.63
CA ARG A 76 -2.18 -8.45 5.48
C ARG A 76 -1.07 -7.81 4.66
N ARG A 77 -0.80 -8.34 3.46
CA ARG A 77 0.17 -7.78 2.51
C ARG A 77 -0.21 -6.36 2.12
N ASN A 78 -1.47 -6.12 1.77
CA ASN A 78 -1.96 -4.80 1.38
C ASN A 78 -1.82 -3.80 2.53
N VAL A 79 -2.19 -4.18 3.75
CA VAL A 79 -2.07 -3.32 4.94
C VAL A 79 -0.60 -2.96 5.23
N LEU A 80 0.33 -3.92 5.13
CA LEU A 80 1.77 -3.66 5.25
C LEU A 80 2.28 -2.73 4.15
N LEU A 81 1.89 -2.95 2.90
CA LEU A 81 2.35 -2.18 1.75
C LEU A 81 1.83 -0.73 1.82
N LEU A 82 0.57 -0.55 2.18
CA LEU A 82 -0.01 0.79 2.40
C LEU A 82 0.67 1.53 3.55
N ARG A 83 1.07 0.83 4.62
CA ARG A 83 1.69 1.48 5.79
C ARG A 83 3.18 1.70 5.65
N ASP A 84 3.93 0.65 5.35
CA ASP A 84 5.39 0.62 5.47
C ASP A 84 6.08 1.07 4.18
N TYR A 85 5.41 0.97 3.01
CA TYR A 85 5.92 1.47 1.74
C TYR A 85 5.31 2.83 1.34
N TYR A 86 3.97 2.96 1.35
CA TYR A 86 3.30 4.21 0.96
C TYR A 86 3.08 5.22 2.10
N GLY A 87 3.24 4.81 3.36
CA GLY A 87 3.19 5.74 4.50
C GLY A 87 1.79 6.16 4.96
N PHE A 88 0.71 5.54 4.49
CA PHE A 88 -0.66 5.91 4.88
C PHE A 88 -0.93 5.75 6.38
N SER A 89 -1.80 6.59 6.92
CA SER A 89 -2.26 6.49 8.31
C SER A 89 -3.19 5.28 8.51
N TYR A 90 -3.30 4.80 9.75
CA TYR A 90 -4.21 3.67 10.06
C TYR A 90 -5.67 3.96 9.70
N LYS A 91 -6.08 5.24 9.76
CA LYS A 91 -7.44 5.66 9.38
C LYS A 91 -7.65 5.57 7.87
N GLU A 92 -6.72 6.10 7.08
CA GLU A 92 -6.79 6.01 5.60
C GLU A 92 -6.76 4.55 5.15
N ILE A 93 -5.90 3.72 5.75
CA ILE A 93 -5.84 2.29 5.44
C ILE A 93 -7.18 1.60 5.75
N ALA A 94 -7.79 1.89 6.91
CA ALA A 94 -9.10 1.36 7.26
C ALA A 94 -10.18 1.76 6.24
N GLU A 95 -10.18 3.02 5.81
CA GLU A 95 -11.13 3.53 4.82
C GLU A 95 -10.92 2.93 3.42
N MET A 96 -9.67 2.73 3.01
CA MET A 96 -9.31 2.14 1.71
C MET A 96 -9.62 0.65 1.65
N THR A 97 -9.37 -0.08 2.74
CA THR A 97 -9.50 -1.55 2.79
C THR A 97 -10.87 -2.03 3.28
N GLY A 98 -11.69 -1.14 3.83
CA GLY A 98 -12.96 -1.48 4.48
C GLY A 98 -12.79 -2.21 5.82
N LEU A 99 -11.56 -2.32 6.33
CA LEU A 99 -11.26 -2.96 7.61
C LEU A 99 -11.48 -2.00 8.79
N SER A 100 -11.79 -2.55 9.96
CA SER A 100 -11.82 -1.74 11.19
C SER A 100 -10.40 -1.29 11.57
N LEU A 101 -10.29 -0.14 12.24
CA LEU A 101 -8.99 0.37 12.72
C LEU A 101 -8.26 -0.65 13.62
N ALA A 102 -9.01 -1.41 14.43
CA ALA A 102 -8.46 -2.47 15.26
C ALA A 102 -7.88 -3.61 14.41
N LYS A 103 -8.60 -4.04 13.36
CA LYS A 103 -8.16 -5.08 12.43
C LYS A 103 -6.89 -4.65 11.67
N VAL A 104 -6.82 -3.40 11.22
CA VAL A 104 -5.59 -2.83 10.60
C VAL A 104 -4.39 -2.95 11.54
N LYS A 105 -4.54 -2.57 12.82
CA LYS A 105 -3.46 -2.68 13.82
C LYS A 105 -3.03 -4.13 14.05
N ILE A 106 -3.99 -5.05 14.12
CA ILE A 106 -3.72 -6.49 14.29
C ILE A 106 -2.95 -7.05 13.09
N GLU A 107 -3.39 -6.75 11.86
CA GLU A 107 -2.72 -7.24 10.65
C GLU A 107 -1.32 -6.65 10.49
N LEU A 108 -1.10 -5.37 10.83
CA LEU A 108 0.24 -4.78 10.85
C LEU A 108 1.15 -5.49 11.86
N HIS A 109 0.65 -5.72 13.07
CA HIS A 109 1.43 -6.38 14.11
C HIS A 109 1.81 -7.82 13.72
N ARG A 110 0.83 -8.60 13.24
CA ARG A 110 1.04 -9.98 12.80
C ARG A 110 1.95 -10.05 11.59
N GLY A 111 1.70 -9.20 10.59
CA GLY A 111 2.51 -9.11 9.38
C GLY A 111 3.98 -8.83 9.66
N ARG A 112 4.28 -7.84 10.52
CA ARG A 112 5.66 -7.52 10.89
C ARG A 112 6.34 -8.65 11.66
N LYS A 113 5.60 -9.35 12.53
CA LYS A 113 6.11 -10.52 13.26
C LYS A 113 6.45 -11.67 12.31
N GLU A 114 5.57 -11.95 11.36
CA GLU A 114 5.77 -13.00 10.36
C GLU A 114 6.94 -12.67 9.41
N THR A 115 7.09 -11.42 8.97
CA THR A 115 8.26 -11.01 8.15
C THR A 115 9.59 -11.11 8.90
N LYS A 116 9.58 -10.90 10.22
CA LYS A 116 10.79 -11.02 11.04
C LYS A 116 11.20 -12.49 11.21
N SER A 117 10.21 -13.38 11.38
CA SER A 117 10.45 -14.83 11.47
C SER A 117 10.98 -15.45 10.17
N ILE A 118 10.79 -14.79 9.02
CA ILE A 118 11.32 -15.25 7.73
C ILE A 118 12.81 -14.86 7.55
N LYS A 119 13.31 -13.90 8.35
CA LYS A 119 14.69 -13.41 8.29
C LYS A 119 15.65 -14.14 9.24
N GLU A 120 15.15 -15.02 10.11
CA GLU A 120 15.90 -15.93 10.99
C GLU A 120 15.87 -17.35 10.42
#